data_AF-A0A3S0CLL3-F1
#
_entry.id   AF-A0A3S0CLL3-F1
#
_cell.length_a   1.000
_cell.length_b   1.000
_cell.length_c   1.000
_cell.angle_alpha   90.00
_cell.angle_beta   90.00
_cell.angle_gamma   90.00
#
_symmetry.space_group_name_H-M   'P 1'
#
loop_
_entity.id
_entity.type
_entity.pdbx_description
1 polymer ?
#
loop_
_entity_poly.entity_id
_entity_poly.type
_entity_poly.pdbx_seq_one_letter_code
_entity_poly.pdbx_strand_id
1 'polypeptide(L)'
;MMLKVFLLFILLIAGIVLGPMLAGHQGYVLIQTDNYNVETSVTGLVIILILGVVVLLAVEWILRRIFRTGVHTRGWFVGRKRRRARKQTEQALLKLAEGDYQQVEKLMSKNADHAEQPVVNYLLAAEAAQQRGDEARANQHLERASELSTKDPIPVEITRVRLQLARNENHAARHGVDRLLEITPRHPEVLRLAEQAYIR
;
A
#
# COMPACT_ATOMS: atom_id res chain seq x y z
N MET A 1 -10.82 -1.77 -32.04
CA MET A 1 -9.87 -2.29 -33.04
C MET A 1 -9.76 -3.83 -33.03
N MET A 2 -9.83 -4.49 -31.86
CA MET A 2 -9.63 -5.95 -31.75
C MET A 2 -10.75 -6.84 -32.31
N LEU A 3 -12.01 -6.38 -32.36
CA LEU A 3 -13.13 -7.18 -32.89
C LEU A 3 -13.03 -7.40 -34.41
N LYS A 4 -12.57 -6.38 -35.16
CA LYS A 4 -12.39 -6.47 -36.62
C LYS A 4 -11.28 -7.46 -37.00
N VAL A 5 -10.20 -7.47 -36.21
CA VAL A 5 -9.09 -8.42 -36.40
C VAL A 5 -9.53 -9.86 -36.09
N PHE A 6 -10.35 -10.04 -35.05
CA PHE A 6 -10.90 -11.36 -34.70
C PHE A 6 -11.85 -11.91 -35.78
N LEU A 7 -12.74 -11.07 -36.32
CA LEU A 7 -13.62 -11.43 -37.44
C LEU A 7 -12.84 -11.79 -38.70
N LEU A 8 -11.80 -11.02 -39.03
CA LEU A 8 -10.94 -11.29 -40.19
C LEU A 8 -10.17 -12.61 -40.03
N PHE A 9 -9.74 -12.92 -38.80
CA PHE A 9 -9.07 -14.18 -38.47
C PHE A 9 -9.99 -15.39 -38.60
N ILE A 10 -11.24 -15.29 -38.13
CA ILE A 10 -12.26 -16.33 -38.32
C ILE A 10 -12.54 -16.55 -39.81
N LEU A 11 -12.69 -15.47 -40.59
CA LEU A 11 -12.94 -15.55 -42.03
C LEU A 11 -11.77 -16.23 -42.77
N LEU A 12 -10.54 -15.93 -42.37
CA LEU A 12 -9.34 -16.53 -42.95
C LEU A 12 -9.21 -18.03 -42.61
N ILE A 13 -9.51 -18.42 -41.37
CA ILE A 13 -9.60 -19.83 -40.97
C ILE A 13 -10.70 -20.55 -41.77
N ALA A 14 -11.88 -19.93 -41.91
CA ALA A 14 -12.96 -20.51 -42.68
C ALA A 14 -12.56 -20.74 -44.15
N GLY A 15 -11.83 -19.81 -44.77
CA GLY A 15 -11.31 -19.95 -46.13
C GLY A 15 -10.30 -21.10 -46.27
N ILE A 16 -9.37 -21.24 -45.33
CA ILE A 16 -8.35 -22.31 -45.32
C ILE A 16 -8.99 -23.70 -45.10
N VAL A 17 -10.06 -23.77 -44.31
CA VAL A 17 -10.76 -25.03 -44.00
C VAL A 17 -11.73 -25.43 -45.11
N LEU A 18 -12.54 -24.49 -45.61
CA LEU A 18 -13.56 -24.76 -46.62
C LEU A 18 -12.99 -24.87 -48.04
N GLY A 19 -11.89 -24.18 -48.35
CA GLY A 19 -11.27 -24.20 -49.68
C GLY A 19 -10.87 -25.60 -50.15
N PRO A 20 -10.09 -26.38 -49.37
CA PRO A 20 -9.72 -27.74 -49.74
C PRO A 20 -10.89 -28.72 -49.78
N MET A 21 -11.90 -28.52 -48.92
CA MET A 21 -13.10 -29.36 -48.87
C MET A 21 -13.96 -29.21 -50.14
N LEU A 22 -13.97 -28.02 -50.76
CA LEU A 22 -14.63 -27.75 -52.04
C LEU A 22 -13.80 -28.18 -53.26
N ALA A 23 -12.48 -28.30 -53.12
CA ALA A 23 -11.56 -28.63 -54.21
C ALA A 23 -11.40 -30.14 -54.50
N GLY A 24 -12.07 -31.03 -53.74
CA GLY A 24 -12.17 -32.46 -54.05
C GLY A 24 -10.88 -33.30 -53.90
N HIS A 25 -9.76 -32.71 -53.46
CA HIS A 25 -8.49 -33.40 -53.24
C HIS A 25 -8.20 -33.57 -51.74
N GLN A 26 -8.75 -34.62 -51.14
CA GLN A 26 -8.54 -34.94 -49.72
C GLN A 26 -7.29 -35.82 -49.59
N GLY A 27 -6.11 -35.20 -49.47
CA GLY A 27 -4.91 -35.94 -49.02
C GLY A 27 -5.16 -36.62 -47.67
N TYR A 28 -4.58 -37.79 -47.43
CA TYR A 28 -4.75 -38.56 -46.19
C TYR A 28 -3.45 -38.57 -45.36
N VAL A 29 -3.60 -38.58 -44.04
CA VAL A 29 -2.52 -38.70 -43.05
C VAL A 29 -2.80 -39.94 -42.21
N LEU A 30 -1.89 -40.91 -42.27
CA LEU A 30 -1.86 -42.05 -41.36
C LEU A 30 -0.85 -41.78 -40.26
N ILE A 31 -1.31 -41.74 -39.02
CA ILE A 31 -0.44 -41.73 -37.84
C ILE A 31 -0.50 -43.13 -37.24
N GLN A 32 0.59 -43.90 -37.42
CA GLN A 32 0.74 -45.26 -36.92
C GLN A 32 1.62 -45.25 -35.67
N THR A 33 1.05 -45.71 -34.56
CA THR A 33 1.74 -45.98 -33.28
C THR A 33 1.64 -47.49 -32.98
N ASP A 34 2.47 -48.03 -32.08
CA ASP A 34 2.53 -49.48 -31.76
C ASP A 34 1.19 -50.17 -31.48
N ASN A 35 0.17 -49.44 -31.00
CA ASN A 35 -1.16 -49.99 -30.69
C ASN A 35 -2.34 -49.18 -31.25
N TYR A 36 -2.10 -48.10 -32.01
CA TYR A 36 -3.15 -47.22 -32.50
C TYR A 36 -2.84 -46.69 -33.91
N ASN A 37 -3.75 -46.95 -34.83
CA ASN A 37 -3.76 -46.38 -36.17
C ASN A 37 -4.82 -45.30 -36.22
N VAL A 38 -4.40 -44.05 -36.37
CA VAL A 38 -5.29 -42.90 -36.51
C VAL A 38 -5.22 -42.44 -37.96
N GLU A 39 -6.27 -42.74 -38.71
CA GLU A 39 -6.46 -42.29 -40.09
C GLU A 39 -7.25 -40.99 -40.09
N THR A 40 -6.61 -39.90 -40.53
CA THR A 40 -7.27 -38.59 -40.65
C THR A 40 -7.00 -38.00 -42.02
N SER A 41 -7.87 -37.12 -42.51
CA SER A 41 -7.54 -36.34 -43.69
C SER A 41 -6.54 -35.24 -43.34
N VAL A 42 -5.71 -34.85 -44.31
CA VAL A 42 -4.81 -33.69 -44.20
C VAL A 42 -5.61 -32.45 -43.80
N THR A 43 -6.83 -32.31 -44.32
CA THR A 43 -7.75 -31.22 -43.95
C THR A 43 -8.17 -31.30 -42.47
N GLY A 44 -8.47 -32.50 -41.98
CA GLY A 44 -8.83 -32.74 -40.57
C GLY A 44 -7.67 -32.41 -39.62
N LEU A 45 -6.45 -32.83 -39.97
CA LEU A 45 -5.25 -32.52 -39.19
C LEU A 45 -5.01 -31.00 -39.11
N VAL A 46 -5.13 -30.30 -40.25
CA VAL A 46 -4.98 -28.84 -40.30
C VAL A 46 -6.05 -28.13 -39.47
N ILE A 47 -7.31 -28.60 -39.52
CA ILE A 47 -8.39 -28.07 -38.67
C ILE A 47 -8.04 -28.22 -37.19
N ILE A 48 -7.64 -29.43 -36.76
CA ILE A 48 -7.31 -29.71 -35.36
C ILE A 48 -6.13 -28.83 -34.90
N LEU A 49 -5.12 -28.65 -35.74
CA LEU A 49 -3.96 -27.82 -35.42
C LEU A 49 -4.34 -26.34 -35.27
N ILE A 50 -5.14 -25.80 -36.20
CA ILE A 50 -5.66 -24.43 -36.10
C ILE A 50 -6.51 -24.27 -34.83
N LEU A 51 -7.40 -25.22 -34.56
CA LEU A 51 -8.26 -25.18 -33.38
C LEU A 51 -7.43 -25.23 -32.08
N GLY A 52 -6.39 -26.06 -32.05
CA GLY A 52 -5.44 -26.13 -30.93
C GLY A 52 -4.73 -24.79 -30.67
N VAL A 53 -4.26 -24.12 -31.72
CA VAL A 53 -3.64 -22.79 -31.61
C VAL A 53 -4.65 -21.75 -31.11
N VAL A 54 -5.88 -21.75 -31.63
CA VAL A 54 -6.94 -20.83 -31.17
C VAL A 54 -7.25 -21.04 -29.69
N VAL A 55 -7.39 -22.29 -29.25
CA VAL A 55 -7.63 -22.63 -27.84
C VAL A 55 -6.47 -22.18 -26.96
N LEU A 56 -5.22 -22.42 -27.36
CA LEU A 56 -4.02 -21.99 -26.63
C LEU A 56 -4.00 -20.46 -26.47
N LEU A 57 -4.26 -19.71 -27.55
CA LEU A 57 -4.31 -18.25 -27.53
C LEU A 57 -5.46 -17.72 -26.67
N ALA A 58 -6.63 -18.37 -26.70
CA ALA A 58 -7.77 -18.03 -25.87
C ALA A 58 -7.46 -18.24 -24.38
N VAL A 59 -6.84 -19.37 -24.02
CA VAL A 59 -6.38 -19.68 -22.66
C VAL A 59 -5.35 -18.64 -22.20
N GLU A 60 -4.35 -18.32 -23.03
CA GLU A 60 -3.35 -17.30 -22.71
C GLU A 60 -3.97 -15.90 -22.56
N TRP A 61 -4.98 -15.55 -23.37
CA TRP A 61 -5.72 -14.30 -23.24
C TRP A 61 -6.52 -14.24 -21.93
N ILE A 62 -7.22 -15.33 -21.57
CA ILE A 62 -7.98 -15.45 -20.32
C ILE A 62 -7.04 -15.35 -19.11
N LEU A 63 -5.92 -16.09 -19.11
CA LEU A 63 -4.90 -16.03 -18.06
C LEU A 63 -4.36 -14.60 -17.93
N ARG A 64 -3.91 -13.97 -19.03
CA ARG A 64 -3.42 -12.58 -19.00
C ARG A 64 -4.49 -11.59 -18.52
N ARG A 65 -5.76 -11.80 -18.85
CA ARG A 65 -6.89 -10.97 -18.39
C ARG A 65 -7.09 -11.09 -16.87
N ILE A 66 -7.07 -12.31 -16.34
CA ILE A 66 -7.22 -12.58 -14.91
C ILE A 66 -6.02 -12.02 -14.14
N PHE A 67 -4.80 -12.27 -14.61
CA PHE A 67 -3.58 -11.78 -13.95
C PHE A 67 -3.40 -10.27 -14.07
N ARG A 68 -3.72 -9.60 -15.20
CA ARG A 68 -3.69 -8.12 -15.29
C ARG A 68 -4.72 -7.45 -14.39
N THR A 69 -5.86 -8.09 -14.14
CA THR A 69 -6.88 -7.57 -13.21
C THR A 69 -6.46 -7.75 -11.74
N GLY A 70 -5.69 -8.81 -11.44
CA GLY A 70 -5.14 -9.07 -10.11
C GLY A 70 -4.10 -8.05 -9.61
N VAL A 71 -3.44 -7.32 -10.51
CA VAL A 71 -2.44 -6.30 -10.13
C VAL A 71 -3.09 -4.99 -9.66
N HIS A 72 -4.33 -4.69 -10.08
CA HIS A 72 -5.06 -3.49 -9.64
C HIS A 72 -5.74 -3.65 -8.27
N THR A 73 -6.03 -4.86 -7.83
CA THR A 73 -6.71 -5.11 -6.53
C THR A 73 -5.76 -5.08 -5.33
N ARG A 74 -4.46 -5.36 -5.50
CA ARG A 74 -3.47 -5.19 -4.41
C ARG A 74 -3.23 -3.71 -4.05
N GLY A 75 -3.22 -2.81 -5.03
CA GLY A 75 -3.13 -1.36 -4.80
C GLY A 75 -4.40 -0.73 -4.21
N TRP A 76 -5.59 -1.26 -4.55
CA TRP A 76 -6.87 -0.73 -4.07
C TRP A 76 -7.12 -0.95 -2.57
N PHE A 77 -6.63 -2.06 -2.01
CA PHE A 77 -6.72 -2.31 -0.57
C PHE A 77 -5.76 -1.43 0.26
N VAL A 78 -4.53 -1.22 -0.22
CA VAL A 78 -3.56 -0.33 0.44
C VAL A 78 -4.00 1.14 0.32
N GLY A 79 -4.50 1.55 -0.85
CA GLY A 79 -5.02 2.91 -1.07
C GLY A 79 -6.25 3.24 -0.20
N ARG A 80 -7.15 2.28 0.05
CA ARG A 80 -8.30 2.51 0.95
C ARG A 80 -7.89 2.68 2.41
N LYS A 81 -6.92 1.89 2.91
CA LYS A 81 -6.41 2.05 4.28
C LYS A 81 -5.74 3.41 4.48
N ARG A 82 -4.89 3.85 3.54
CA ARG A 82 -4.22 5.16 3.61
C ARG A 82 -5.22 6.33 3.55
N ARG A 83 -6.22 6.25 2.67
CA ARG A 83 -7.32 7.25 2.61
C ARG A 83 -8.13 7.31 3.91
N ARG A 84 -8.38 6.16 4.55
CA ARG A 84 -9.10 6.11 5.83
C ARG A 84 -8.28 6.74 6.96
N ALA A 85 -6.99 6.41 7.04
CA ALA A 85 -6.07 7.00 8.02
C ALA A 85 -6.02 8.53 7.87
N ARG A 86 -5.89 9.03 6.63
CA ARG A 86 -5.91 10.47 6.35
C ARG A 86 -7.18 11.17 6.82
N LYS A 87 -8.36 10.61 6.51
CA LYS A 87 -9.64 11.17 6.99
C LYS A 87 -9.72 11.21 8.52
N GLN A 88 -9.15 10.22 9.20
CA GLN A 88 -9.13 10.19 10.66
C GLN A 88 -8.17 11.20 11.25
N THR A 89 -7.00 11.40 10.65
CA THR A 89 -6.09 12.50 11.03
C THR A 89 -6.78 13.85 10.85
N GLU A 90 -7.46 14.08 9.73
CA GLU A 90 -8.23 15.32 9.50
C GLU A 90 -9.31 15.54 10.58
N GLN A 91 -10.07 14.50 10.92
CA GLN A 91 -11.06 14.57 12.01
C GLN A 91 -10.42 14.79 13.38
N ALA A 92 -9.28 14.15 13.65
CA ALA A 92 -8.56 14.30 14.90
C ALA A 92 -8.02 15.72 15.07
N LEU A 93 -7.52 16.35 13.99
CA LEU A 93 -7.07 17.74 14.04
C LEU A 93 -8.22 18.72 14.31
N LEU A 94 -9.41 18.45 13.78
CA LEU A 94 -10.62 19.23 14.14
C LEU A 94 -10.97 19.04 15.62
N LYS A 95 -10.93 17.81 16.14
CA LYS A 95 -11.16 17.54 17.57
C LYS A 95 -10.10 18.16 18.48
N LEU A 96 -8.86 18.28 18.01
CA LEU A 96 -7.80 18.98 18.72
C LEU A 96 -8.12 20.48 18.84
N ALA A 97 -8.63 21.09 17.77
CA ALA A 97 -9.07 22.48 17.79
C ALA A 97 -10.32 22.70 18.68
N GLU A 98 -11.20 21.70 18.79
CA GLU A 98 -12.33 21.70 19.73
C GLU A 98 -11.90 21.46 21.20
N GLY A 99 -10.65 21.05 21.45
CA GLY A 99 -10.16 20.70 22.78
C GLY A 99 -10.58 19.31 23.28
N ASP A 100 -11.17 18.47 22.44
CA ASP A 100 -11.54 17.09 22.79
C ASP A 100 -10.33 16.15 22.67
N TYR A 101 -9.44 16.23 23.65
CA TYR A 101 -8.21 15.44 23.70
C TYR A 101 -8.48 13.92 23.77
N GLN A 102 -9.63 13.49 24.28
CA GLN A 102 -9.98 12.07 24.35
C GLN A 102 -10.23 11.50 22.95
N GLN A 103 -10.98 12.21 22.12
CA GLN A 103 -11.21 11.82 20.73
C GLN A 103 -9.92 11.91 19.90
N VAL A 104 -9.09 12.92 20.13
CA VAL A 104 -7.78 13.07 19.47
C VAL A 104 -6.92 11.84 19.72
N GLU A 105 -6.69 11.47 20.99
CA GLU A 105 -5.85 10.32 21.34
C GLU A 105 -6.37 9.04 20.67
N LYS A 106 -7.69 8.82 20.71
CA LYS A 106 -8.33 7.64 20.12
C LYS A 106 -8.20 7.59 18.60
N LEU A 107 -8.38 8.71 17.92
CA LEU A 107 -8.32 8.78 16.46
C LEU A 107 -6.87 8.69 15.96
N MET A 108 -5.93 9.33 16.66
CA MET A 108 -4.52 9.32 16.30
C MET A 108 -3.86 7.98 16.56
N SER A 109 -4.10 7.34 17.73
CA SER A 109 -3.50 6.04 18.06
C SER A 109 -4.04 4.87 17.23
N LYS A 110 -5.36 4.83 16.99
CA LYS A 110 -6.03 3.65 16.39
C LYS A 110 -5.50 3.24 15.01
N ASN A 111 -5.01 4.19 14.22
CA ASN A 111 -4.48 3.93 12.88
C ASN A 111 -3.13 4.62 12.61
N ALA A 112 -2.39 4.96 13.66
CA ALA A 112 -1.07 5.59 13.53
C ALA A 112 -0.12 4.76 12.66
N ASP A 113 -0.05 3.44 12.86
CA ASP A 113 0.84 2.54 12.12
C ASP A 113 0.57 2.50 10.60
N HIS A 114 -0.64 2.88 10.17
CA HIS A 114 -1.05 2.89 8.77
C HIS A 114 -1.10 4.30 8.17
N ALA A 115 -0.75 5.32 8.96
CA ALA A 115 -0.69 6.70 8.52
C ALA A 115 0.52 6.94 7.61
N GLU A 116 0.48 8.02 6.82
CA GLU A 116 1.64 8.39 5.99
C GLU A 116 2.84 8.81 6.84
N GLN A 117 2.58 9.39 8.01
CA GLN A 117 3.58 9.80 9.00
C GLN A 117 3.17 9.29 10.39
N PRO A 118 3.50 8.03 10.73
CA PRO A 118 3.15 7.44 12.02
C PRO A 118 3.67 8.22 13.23
N VAL A 119 4.89 8.75 13.14
CA VAL A 119 5.55 9.52 14.21
C VAL A 119 4.69 10.72 14.65
N VAL A 120 4.18 11.51 13.70
CA VAL A 120 3.38 12.70 13.99
C VAL A 120 2.10 12.34 14.73
N ASN A 121 1.42 11.28 14.30
CA ASN A 121 0.20 10.82 14.96
C ASN A 121 0.46 10.38 16.42
N TYR A 122 1.56 9.66 16.67
CA TYR A 122 1.90 9.27 18.04
C TYR A 122 2.34 10.44 18.92
N LEU A 123 3.05 11.43 18.39
CA LEU A 123 3.39 12.65 19.13
C LEU A 123 2.14 13.44 19.53
N LEU A 124 1.20 13.63 18.60
CA LEU A 124 -0.08 14.29 18.89
C LEU A 124 -0.95 13.49 19.87
N ALA A 125 -0.90 12.16 19.81
CA ALA A 125 -1.57 11.30 20.78
C ALA A 125 -0.94 11.44 22.18
N ALA A 126 0.40 11.53 22.27
CA ALA A 126 1.11 11.76 23.51
C ALA A 126 0.77 13.11 24.13
N GLU A 127 0.74 14.18 23.32
CA GLU A 127 0.32 15.52 23.78
C GLU A 127 -1.14 15.53 24.25
N ALA A 128 -2.05 14.90 23.50
CA ALA A 128 -3.45 14.80 23.90
C ALA A 128 -3.63 14.01 25.20
N ALA A 129 -2.89 12.91 25.39
CA ALA A 129 -2.91 12.15 26.64
C ALA A 129 -2.36 12.98 27.82
N GLN A 130 -1.30 13.75 27.60
CA GLN A 130 -0.74 14.65 28.61
C GLN A 130 -1.73 15.75 29.02
N GLN A 131 -2.45 16.35 28.08
CA GLN A 131 -3.49 17.35 28.38
C GLN A 131 -4.65 16.78 29.21
N ARG A 132 -4.85 15.46 29.16
CA ARG A 132 -5.83 14.75 30.00
C ARG A 132 -5.28 14.34 31.37
N GLY A 133 -3.99 14.59 31.63
CA GLY A 133 -3.31 14.14 32.85
C GLY A 133 -2.98 12.64 32.87
N ASP A 134 -3.08 11.93 31.74
CA ASP A 134 -2.72 10.52 31.66
C ASP A 134 -1.26 10.36 31.20
N GLU A 135 -0.36 10.45 32.18
CA GLU A 135 1.09 10.41 31.95
C GLU A 135 1.58 9.06 31.43
N ALA A 136 0.94 7.97 31.89
CA ALA A 136 1.30 6.62 31.48
C ALA A 136 1.02 6.40 29.98
N ARG A 137 -0.16 6.82 29.50
CA ARG A 137 -0.49 6.76 28.08
C ARG A 137 0.38 7.71 27.26
N ALA A 138 0.65 8.91 27.76
CA ALA A 138 1.52 9.87 27.09
C ALA A 138 2.93 9.29 26.87
N ASN A 139 3.49 8.63 27.89
CA ASN A 139 4.79 7.96 27.77
C ASN A 139 4.78 6.79 26.79
N GLN A 140 3.73 5.98 26.81
CA GLN A 140 3.57 4.86 25.87
C GLN A 140 3.55 5.35 24.41
N HIS A 141 2.79 6.40 24.11
CA HIS A 141 2.74 6.98 22.77
C HIS A 141 4.07 7.62 22.37
N LEU A 142 4.76 8.27 23.31
CA LEU A 142 6.07 8.88 23.07
C LEU A 142 7.15 7.82 22.77
N GLU A 143 7.15 6.70 23.50
CA GLU A 143 8.05 5.57 23.24
C GLU A 143 7.81 4.99 21.85
N ARG A 144 6.54 4.79 21.48
CA ARG A 144 6.15 4.35 20.14
C ARG A 144 6.60 5.30 19.04
N ALA A 145 6.49 6.62 19.28
CA ALA A 145 7.03 7.63 18.36
C ALA A 145 8.55 7.52 18.25
N SER A 146 9.26 7.31 19.36
CA SER A 146 10.72 7.15 19.39
C SER A 146 11.20 5.93 18.60
N GLU A 147 10.51 4.80 18.69
CA GLU A 147 10.81 3.59 17.92
C GLU A 147 10.72 3.83 16.41
N LEU A 148 9.75 4.64 15.98
CA LEU A 148 9.46 4.94 14.58
C LEU A 148 10.32 6.08 14.02
N SER A 149 10.89 6.93 14.89
CA SER A 149 11.65 8.13 14.50
C SER A 149 13.14 7.87 14.30
N THR A 150 13.51 6.76 13.66
CA THR A 150 14.93 6.39 13.43
C THR A 150 15.68 7.41 12.55
N LYS A 151 14.97 8.16 11.70
CA LYS A 151 15.58 9.13 10.77
C LYS A 151 15.77 10.53 11.35
N ASP A 152 14.86 10.98 12.21
CA ASP A 152 14.86 12.33 12.75
C ASP A 152 14.32 12.31 14.19
N PRO A 153 15.20 12.18 15.20
CA PRO A 153 14.77 12.09 16.60
C PRO A 153 14.38 13.46 17.19
N ILE A 154 14.65 14.57 16.51
CA ILE A 154 14.50 15.92 17.08
C ILE A 154 13.08 16.22 17.53
N PRO A 155 12.02 15.95 16.73
CA PRO A 155 10.64 16.22 17.18
C PRO A 155 10.23 15.39 18.40
N VAL A 156 10.74 14.15 18.52
CA VAL A 156 10.45 13.27 19.66
C VAL A 156 11.12 13.82 20.92
N GLU A 157 12.38 14.22 20.84
CA GLU A 157 13.12 14.74 21.99
C GLU A 157 12.59 16.12 22.44
N ILE A 158 12.19 17.00 21.50
CA ILE A 158 11.50 18.26 21.83
C ILE A 158 10.20 17.97 22.59
N THR A 159 9.40 17.01 22.09
CA THR A 159 8.13 16.62 22.73
C THR A 159 8.37 16.01 24.10
N ARG A 160 9.40 15.16 24.25
CA ARG A 160 9.81 14.56 25.53
C ARG A 160 10.10 15.64 26.57
N VAL A 161 10.95 16.61 26.23
CA VAL A 161 11.30 17.73 27.11
C VAL A 161 10.07 18.56 27.47
N ARG A 162 9.20 18.85 26.49
CA ARG A 162 7.95 19.59 26.72
C ARG A 162 7.05 18.86 27.72
N LEU A 163 6.90 17.54 27.60
CA LEU A 163 6.13 16.72 28.54
C LEU A 163 6.77 16.72 29.94
N GLN A 164 8.09 16.58 30.05
CA GLN A 164 8.81 16.63 31.33
C GLN A 164 8.63 17.98 32.04
N LEU A 165 8.72 19.10 31.31
CA LEU A 165 8.44 20.43 31.86
C LEU A 165 6.99 20.58 32.30
N ALA A 166 6.03 20.02 31.55
CA ALA A 166 4.62 20.03 31.96
C ALA A 166 4.37 19.25 33.26
N ARG A 167 5.19 18.24 33.54
CA ARG A 167 5.13 17.41 34.76
C ARG A 167 5.98 17.92 35.93
N ASN A 168 6.62 19.09 35.79
CA ASN A 168 7.60 19.61 36.76
C ASN A 168 8.82 18.70 36.99
N GLU A 169 9.16 17.83 36.04
CA GLU A 169 10.36 17.01 36.07
C GLU A 169 11.59 17.84 35.63
N ASN A 170 11.87 18.94 36.32
CA ASN A 170 12.83 19.96 35.89
C ASN A 170 14.25 19.41 35.67
N HIS A 171 14.69 18.46 36.50
CA HIS A 171 16.00 17.81 36.35
C HIS A 171 16.11 17.04 35.03
N ALA A 172 15.09 16.24 34.70
CA ALA A 172 15.06 15.48 33.46
C ALA A 172 14.94 16.41 32.23
N ALA A 173 14.11 17.45 32.35
CA ALA A 173 13.93 18.45 31.30
C ALA A 173 15.21 19.21 31.00
N ARG A 174 15.98 19.65 32.00
CA ARG A 174 17.26 20.34 31.82
C ARG A 174 18.27 19.47 31.05
N HIS A 175 18.44 18.23 31.48
CA HIS A 175 19.32 17.28 30.78
C HIS A 175 18.85 17.02 29.33
N GLY A 176 17.54 16.95 29.10
CA GLY A 176 16.97 16.80 27.77
C GLY A 176 17.24 18.03 26.88
N VAL A 177 17.06 19.24 27.43
CA VAL A 177 17.37 20.51 26.77
C VAL A 177 18.85 20.61 26.42
N ASP A 178 19.75 20.29 27.35
CA ASP A 178 21.20 20.43 27.14
C ASP A 178 21.63 19.64 25.89
N ARG A 179 21.16 18.39 25.77
CA ARG A 179 21.38 17.57 24.56
C ARG A 179 20.75 18.18 23.31
N LEU A 180 19.55 18.74 23.40
CA LEU A 180 18.90 19.41 22.26
C LEU A 180 19.66 20.67 21.80
N LEU A 181 20.28 21.40 22.72
CA LEU A 181 21.11 22.56 22.42
C LEU A 181 22.44 22.17 21.76
N GLU A 182 23.02 21.02 22.11
CA GLU A 182 24.21 20.49 21.43
C GLU A 182 23.91 20.13 19.96
N ILE A 183 22.76 19.52 19.70
CA ILE A 183 22.41 19.02 18.36
C ILE A 183 21.79 20.13 17.49
N THR A 184 20.92 20.96 18.07
CA THR A 184 20.12 21.98 17.36
C THR A 184 20.10 23.34 18.07
N PRO A 185 21.25 24.01 18.23
CA PRO A 185 21.39 25.23 19.05
C PRO A 185 20.57 26.43 18.56
N ARG A 186 20.15 26.44 17.28
CA ARG A 186 19.41 27.56 16.67
C ARG A 186 17.91 27.29 16.53
N HIS A 187 17.40 26.17 17.02
CA HIS A 187 15.98 25.85 16.88
C HIS A 187 15.13 26.70 17.85
N PRO A 188 14.16 27.50 17.38
CA PRO A 188 13.41 28.43 18.23
C PRO A 188 12.70 27.78 19.41
N GLU A 189 12.05 26.63 19.19
CA GLU A 189 11.38 25.89 20.28
C GLU A 189 12.37 25.33 21.30
N VAL A 190 13.57 24.94 20.89
CA VAL A 190 14.57 24.41 21.84
C VAL A 190 15.05 25.52 22.76
N LEU A 191 15.29 26.72 22.21
CA LEU A 191 15.65 27.90 23.00
C LEU A 191 14.53 28.28 23.97
N ARG A 192 13.26 28.21 23.53
CA ARG A 192 12.09 28.47 24.40
C ARG A 192 11.98 27.45 25.53
N LEU A 193 12.19 26.16 25.24
CA LEU A 193 12.19 25.10 26.25
C LEU A 193 13.38 25.26 27.20
N ALA A 194 14.54 25.68 26.69
CA ALA A 194 15.72 25.94 27.50
C ALA A 194 15.52 27.06 28.50
N GLU A 195 14.97 28.19 28.04
CA GLU A 195 14.57 29.29 28.91
C GLU A 195 13.65 28.79 30.05
N GLN A 196 12.61 28.04 29.72
CA GLN A 196 11.68 27.50 30.71
C GLN A 196 12.34 26.52 31.68
N ALA A 197 13.24 25.66 31.19
CA ALA A 197 13.93 24.67 32.00
C ALA A 197 14.96 25.28 32.95
N TYR A 198 15.63 26.37 32.56
CA TYR A 198 16.62 27.03 33.41
C TYR A 198 15.99 27.96 34.45
N ILE A 199 14.84 28.56 34.16
CA ILE A 199 14.13 29.46 35.09
C ILE A 199 13.47 28.70 36.25
N ARG A 200 12.98 27.48 36.02
CA ARG A 200 12.32 26.64 37.04
C ARG A 200 13.29 25.83 37.88
#